data_AF-A0AAD8Y705-F1
#
_entry.id   AF-A0AAD8Y705-F1
#
_cell.length_a   1.000
_cell.length_b   1.000
_cell.length_c   1.000
_cell.angle_alpha   90.00
_cell.angle_beta   90.00
_cell.angle_gamma   90.00
#
_symmetry.space_group_name_H-M   'P 1'
#
loop_
_entity.id
_entity.type
_entity.pdbx_description
1 polymer ?
#
loop_
_entity_poly.entity_id
_entity_poly.type
_entity_poly.pdbx_seq_one_letter_code
_entity_poly.pdbx_strand_id
1 'polypeptide(L)'
;MIKSFNNGSTKVSKDTSTEVLQRGSVCLGSMKAGGVGLNLVAASSVFVVDPWWNVAIEDQCVNRIHRIGQKAKVVRVRKFVVTDSVEEKIVSLQRKKKGIANEILSEKGDGQLATKPTLEDFKLIFGR
;
A
#
# COMPACT_ATOMS: atom_id res chain seq x y z
N MET A 1 -14.19 8.06 16.38
CA MET A 1 -15.04 7.41 15.37
C MET A 1 -14.13 6.62 14.43
N ILE A 2 -14.42 5.32 14.21
CA ILE A 2 -13.64 4.44 13.32
C ILE A 2 -14.48 4.18 12.07
N LYS A 3 -13.93 4.46 10.87
CA LYS A 3 -14.57 4.17 9.58
C LYS A 3 -13.85 3.00 8.90
N SER A 4 -14.58 1.98 8.45
CA SER A 4 -14.02 0.77 7.81
C SER A 4 -14.46 0.66 6.35
N PHE A 5 -13.54 0.38 5.43
CA PHE A 5 -13.81 0.22 3.99
C PHE A 5 -13.40 -1.17 3.51
N ASN A 6 -14.35 -1.98 3.06
CA ASN A 6 -14.10 -3.33 2.54
C ASN A 6 -14.84 -3.62 1.23
N ASN A 7 -14.21 -4.40 0.35
CA ASN A 7 -14.66 -4.62 -1.03
C ASN A 7 -15.85 -5.61 -1.16
N GLY A 8 -16.34 -6.18 -0.04
CA GLY A 8 -17.31 -7.28 -0.03
C GLY A 8 -18.64 -6.99 0.68
N SER A 9 -18.83 -5.79 1.24
CA SER A 9 -20.05 -5.45 1.97
C SER A 9 -20.57 -4.13 1.43
N THR A 10 -21.76 -4.19 0.84
CA THR A 10 -22.53 -3.08 0.28
C THR A 10 -21.86 -2.33 -0.88
N LYS A 11 -22.63 -2.09 -1.95
CA LYS A 11 -22.30 -1.05 -2.92
C LYS A 11 -22.12 0.24 -2.12
N VAL A 12 -20.87 0.60 -1.80
CA VAL A 12 -20.55 1.91 -1.26
C VAL A 12 -20.99 2.86 -2.35
N SER A 13 -22.11 3.54 -2.09
CA SER A 13 -22.63 4.61 -2.92
C SER A 13 -21.45 5.44 -3.39
N LYS A 14 -21.31 5.64 -4.71
CA LYS A 14 -20.22 6.45 -5.31
C LYS A 14 -20.11 7.86 -4.69
N ASP A 15 -21.11 8.26 -3.90
CA ASP A 15 -21.23 9.52 -3.17
C ASP A 15 -20.42 9.61 -1.86
N THR A 16 -19.82 8.53 -1.34
CA THR A 16 -18.91 8.63 -0.16
C THR A 16 -17.48 9.07 -0.54
N SER A 17 -17.33 9.81 -1.64
CA SER A 17 -16.03 10.28 -2.13
C SER A 17 -15.47 11.48 -1.34
N THR A 18 -16.19 11.99 -0.34
CA THR A 18 -15.87 13.25 0.35
C THR A 18 -16.33 13.29 1.81
N GLU A 19 -16.34 12.17 2.53
CA GLU A 19 -16.43 12.28 3.99
C GLU A 19 -15.08 12.74 4.55
N VAL A 20 -14.96 14.04 4.73
CA VAL A 20 -13.78 14.69 5.33
C VAL A 20 -13.49 14.01 6.66
N LEU A 21 -12.37 13.30 6.74
CA LEU A 21 -11.91 12.72 8.01
C LEU A 21 -11.73 13.87 9.00
N GLN A 22 -12.54 13.89 10.06
CA GLN A 22 -12.40 14.88 11.12
C GLN A 22 -11.20 14.55 11.99
N ARG A 23 -10.64 15.57 12.64
CA ARG A 23 -9.49 15.42 13.54
C ARG A 23 -9.84 14.41 14.65
N GLY A 24 -8.96 13.43 14.88
CA GLY A 24 -9.20 12.34 15.84
C GLY A 24 -10.00 11.14 15.27
N SER A 25 -10.25 11.12 13.96
CA SER A 25 -10.89 9.96 13.30
C SER A 25 -9.85 8.94 12.84
N VAL A 26 -10.20 7.66 12.92
CA VAL A 26 -9.38 6.55 12.41
C VAL A 26 -10.10 5.92 11.22
N CYS A 27 -9.36 5.66 10.14
CA CYS A 27 -9.84 4.98 8.96
C CYS A 27 -9.12 3.63 8.85
N LEU A 28 -9.88 2.56 8.66
CA LEU A 28 -9.38 1.22 8.41
C LEU A 28 -9.84 0.79 7.02
N GLY A 29 -8.96 0.15 6.28
CA GLY A 29 -9.29 -0.37 4.95
C GLY A 29 -8.28 -1.41 4.52
N SER A 30 -8.70 -2.29 3.62
CA SER A 30 -7.80 -3.27 3.01
C SER A 30 -6.96 -2.60 1.90
N MET A 31 -5.74 -3.08 1.68
CA MET A 31 -4.88 -2.57 0.59
C MET A 31 -5.50 -2.76 -0.80
N LYS A 32 -6.37 -3.78 -0.96
CA LYS A 32 -7.16 -3.99 -2.18
C LYS A 32 -8.19 -2.87 -2.43
N ALA A 33 -8.72 -2.26 -1.37
CA ALA A 33 -9.61 -1.10 -1.47
C ALA A 33 -8.86 0.19 -1.88
N GLY A 34 -7.52 0.22 -1.86
CA GLY A 34 -6.74 1.38 -2.30
C GLY A 34 -6.92 1.75 -3.78
N GLY A 35 -7.39 0.80 -4.61
CA GLY A 35 -7.65 1.02 -6.03
C GLY A 35 -8.91 1.82 -6.36
N VAL A 36 -9.85 2.00 -5.42
CA VAL A 36 -11.23 2.43 -5.73
C VAL A 36 -11.45 3.95 -5.82
N GLY A 37 -10.40 4.77 -5.77
CA GLY A 37 -10.57 6.22 -5.96
C GLY A 37 -10.63 7.07 -4.69
N LEU A 38 -10.38 6.49 -3.50
CA LEU A 38 -10.45 7.21 -2.22
C LEU A 38 -9.45 8.38 -2.14
N ASN A 39 -9.88 9.49 -1.53
CA ASN A 39 -9.06 10.66 -1.25
C ASN A 39 -8.81 10.77 0.27
N LEU A 40 -7.57 10.56 0.70
CA LEU A 40 -7.20 10.47 2.11
C LEU A 40 -6.28 11.62 2.56
N VAL A 41 -6.29 12.75 1.83
CA VAL A 41 -5.47 13.96 2.09
C VAL A 41 -5.63 14.57 3.49
N ALA A 42 -6.68 14.21 4.22
CA ALA A 42 -6.88 14.65 5.61
C ALA A 42 -6.06 13.82 6.62
N ALA A 43 -5.58 12.64 6.26
CA ALA A 43 -4.75 11.80 7.13
C ALA A 43 -3.31 12.34 7.22
N SER A 44 -2.71 12.25 8.39
CA SER A 44 -1.31 12.66 8.65
C SER A 44 -0.39 11.50 9.01
N SER A 45 -0.95 10.38 9.44
CA SER A 45 -0.20 9.18 9.81
C SER A 45 -0.85 7.96 9.18
N VAL A 46 -0.02 7.07 8.65
CA VAL A 46 -0.40 5.84 7.95
C VAL A 46 0.30 4.70 8.64
N PHE A 47 -0.45 3.66 8.96
CA PHE A 47 0.06 2.44 9.56
C PHE A 47 -0.22 1.30 8.59
N VAL A 48 0.85 0.69 8.08
CA VAL A 48 0.77 -0.54 7.27
C VAL A 48 1.02 -1.69 8.23
N VAL A 49 -0.04 -2.47 8.48
CA VAL A 49 -0.03 -3.56 9.45
C VAL A 49 0.53 -4.83 8.83
N ASP A 50 0.17 -5.12 7.58
CA ASP A 50 0.61 -6.33 6.88
C ASP A 50 1.39 -5.95 5.61
N PRO A 51 2.67 -6.33 5.46
CA PRO A 51 3.44 -6.04 4.27
C PRO A 51 2.97 -6.90 3.08
N TRP A 52 2.74 -6.24 1.94
CA TRP A 52 2.27 -6.91 0.71
C TRP A 52 3.42 -7.16 -0.27
N TRP A 53 3.57 -8.36 -0.80
CA TRP A 53 4.70 -8.72 -1.69
C TRP A 53 4.85 -7.83 -2.94
N ASN A 54 3.75 -7.22 -3.41
CA ASN A 54 3.74 -6.26 -4.52
C ASN A 54 3.82 -4.81 -4.02
N VAL A 55 5.01 -4.22 -4.13
CA VAL A 55 5.32 -2.84 -3.70
C VAL A 55 4.41 -1.80 -4.38
N ALA A 56 4.05 -1.99 -5.65
CA ALA A 56 3.31 -0.97 -6.41
C ALA A 56 1.90 -0.72 -5.85
N ILE A 57 1.24 -1.76 -5.31
CA ILE A 57 -0.08 -1.63 -4.68
C ILE A 57 0.03 -0.86 -3.36
N GLU A 58 1.06 -1.14 -2.58
CA GLU A 58 1.31 -0.43 -1.32
C GLU A 58 1.62 1.05 -1.57
N ASP A 59 2.52 1.34 -2.51
CA ASP A 59 2.87 2.71 -2.90
C ASP A 59 1.63 3.45 -3.44
N GLN A 60 0.77 2.78 -4.22
CA GLN A 60 -0.49 3.36 -4.69
C GLN A 60 -1.43 3.74 -3.53
N CYS A 61 -1.50 2.92 -2.48
CA CYS A 61 -2.30 3.22 -1.28
C CYS A 61 -1.74 4.43 -0.54
N VAL A 62 -0.43 4.47 -0.31
CA VAL A 62 0.26 5.59 0.37
C VAL A 62 0.15 6.89 -0.43
N ASN A 63 0.21 6.81 -1.76
CA ASN A 63 0.04 7.95 -2.68
C ASN A 63 -1.36 8.60 -2.59
N ARG A 64 -2.38 7.91 -2.06
CA ARG A 64 -3.70 8.53 -1.80
C ARG A 64 -3.66 9.55 -0.66
N ILE A 65 -2.67 9.40 0.22
CA ILE A 65 -2.47 10.26 1.37
C ILE A 65 -1.51 11.37 0.97
N HIS A 66 -0.36 11.03 0.36
CA HIS A 66 0.65 11.94 -0.19
C HIS A 66 0.22 12.74 -1.44
N ARG A 67 -1.06 13.14 -1.52
CA ARG A 67 -1.64 13.80 -2.68
C ARG A 67 -1.68 15.32 -2.51
N ILE A 68 -1.64 16.04 -3.63
CA ILE A 68 -1.86 17.50 -3.69
C ILE A 68 -3.17 17.84 -2.95
N GLY A 69 -3.11 18.83 -2.04
CA GLY A 69 -4.24 19.20 -1.17
C GLY A 69 -4.16 18.63 0.25
N GLN A 70 -3.06 17.98 0.61
CA GLN A 70 -2.82 17.50 1.96
C GLN A 70 -2.67 18.64 2.97
N LYS A 71 -3.45 18.57 4.04
CA LYS A 71 -3.46 19.60 5.11
C LYS A 71 -2.31 19.45 6.10
N ALA A 72 -1.68 18.28 6.16
CA ALA A 72 -0.55 18.00 7.03
C ALA A 72 0.76 18.39 6.34
N LYS A 73 1.63 19.16 7.03
CA LYS A 73 2.95 19.54 6.52
C LYS A 73 3.86 18.33 6.27
N VAL A 74 3.67 17.25 7.04
CA VAL A 74 4.43 16.00 6.95
C VAL A 74 3.47 14.81 7.12
N VAL A 75 3.62 13.81 6.27
CA VAL A 75 2.96 12.51 6.39
C VAL A 75 3.95 11.51 6.97
N ARG A 76 3.52 10.75 7.98
CA ARG A 76 4.33 9.65 8.53
C ARG A 76 3.76 8.32 8.08
N VAL A 77 4.55 7.55 7.36
CA VAL A 77 4.25 6.18 7.00
C VAL A 77 5.03 5.27 7.94
N ARG A 78 4.35 4.38 8.65
CA ARG A 78 4.95 3.37 9.52
C ARG A 78 4.52 2.01 9.04
N LYS A 79 5.49 1.14 8.77
CA LYS A 79 5.26 -0.27 8.47
C LYS A 79 5.60 -1.09 9.69
N PHE A 80 4.70 -1.97 10.10
CA PHE A 80 4.99 -2.97 11.11
C PHE A 80 5.46 -4.24 10.41
N VAL A 81 6.51 -4.85 10.97
CA VAL A 81 7.12 -6.08 10.47
C VAL A 81 7.54 -6.89 11.68
N VAL A 82 7.06 -8.13 11.77
CA VAL A 82 7.45 -9.06 12.82
C VAL A 82 8.81 -9.66 12.48
N THR A 83 9.75 -9.60 13.42
CA THR A 83 11.10 -10.19 13.29
C THR A 83 11.03 -11.72 13.27
N ASP A 84 12.00 -12.36 12.60
CA ASP A 84 12.09 -13.82 12.48
C ASP A 84 10.82 -14.46 11.88
N SER A 85 10.12 -13.72 11.01
CA SER A 85 8.86 -14.14 10.43
C SER A 85 8.87 -14.12 8.90
N VAL A 86 7.79 -14.63 8.30
CA VAL A 86 7.56 -14.57 6.85
C VAL A 86 7.49 -13.11 6.36
N GLU A 87 7.06 -12.17 7.22
CA GLU A 87 6.95 -10.75 6.88
C GLU A 87 8.29 -10.11 6.55
N GLU A 88 9.36 -10.47 7.27
CA GLU A 88 10.70 -9.97 7.00
C GLU A 88 11.20 -10.42 5.62
N LYS A 89 10.91 -11.67 5.24
CA LYS A 89 11.19 -12.21 3.91
C LYS A 89 10.38 -11.48 2.83
N ILE A 90 9.12 -11.16 3.09
CA ILE A 90 8.27 -10.38 2.18
C ILE A 90 8.88 -8.98 1.97
N VAL A 91 9.33 -8.32 3.02
CA VAL A 91 9.98 -7.00 2.92
C VAL A 91 11.31 -7.09 2.18
N SER A 92 12.08 -8.17 2.36
CA SER A 92 13.29 -8.43 1.56
C SER A 92 12.96 -8.60 0.08
N LEU A 93 11.90 -9.35 -0.24
CA LEU A 93 11.41 -9.49 -1.61
C LEU A 93 10.96 -8.15 -2.21
N GLN A 94 10.27 -7.31 -1.44
CA GLN A 94 9.90 -5.96 -1.87
C GLN A 94 11.14 -5.16 -2.29
N ARG A 95 12.22 -5.20 -1.49
CA ARG A 95 13.49 -4.50 -1.80
C ARG A 95 14.13 -5.03 -3.08
N LYS A 96 14.16 -6.35 -3.26
CA LYS A 96 14.68 -6.98 -4.48
C LYS A 96 13.89 -6.55 -5.71
N LYS A 97 12.55 -6.61 -5.66
CA LYS A 97 11.68 -6.18 -6.77
C LYS A 97 11.82 -4.69 -7.06
N LYS A 98 12.00 -3.85 -6.04
CA LYS A 98 12.23 -2.40 -6.22
C LYS A 98 13.59 -2.09 -6.86
N GLY A 99 14.64 -2.84 -6.51
CA GLY A 99 15.95 -2.73 -7.15
C GLY A 99 15.87 -3.01 -8.65
N ILE A 100 15.28 -4.16 -9.01
CA ILE A 100 15.06 -4.55 -10.41
C ILE A 100 14.21 -3.51 -11.14
N ALA A 101 13.14 -3.01 -10.51
CA ALA A 101 12.29 -1.97 -11.09
C ALA A 101 13.08 -0.70 -11.43
N ASN A 102 13.95 -0.26 -10.53
CA ASN A 102 14.76 0.93 -10.73
C ASN A 102 15.82 0.73 -11.84
N GLU A 103 16.43 -0.45 -11.92
CA GLU A 103 17.38 -0.80 -12.99
C GLU A 103 16.71 -0.76 -14.36
N ILE A 104 15.55 -1.41 -14.50
CA ILE A 104 14.76 -1.39 -15.74
C ILE A 104 14.33 0.02 -16.13
N LEU A 105 13.89 0.86 -15.17
CA LEU A 105 13.50 2.23 -15.46
C LEU A 105 14.68 3.12 -15.88
N SER A 106 15.90 2.78 -15.47
CA SER A 106 17.13 3.51 -15.84
C SER A 106 17.61 3.15 -17.25
N GLU A 107 17.38 1.91 -17.69
CA GLU A 107 17.63 1.47 -19.06
C GLU A 107 16.34 1.62 -19.88
N LYS A 108 16.12 2.77 -20.55
CA LYS A 108 14.97 3.11 -21.43
C LYS A 108 14.30 1.91 -22.14
N GLY A 109 13.46 1.17 -21.43
CA GLY A 109 12.87 -0.07 -21.93
C GLY A 109 11.56 -0.35 -21.23
N ASP A 110 10.54 -0.69 -22.03
CA ASP A 110 9.19 -1.06 -21.61
C ASP A 110 9.18 -2.41 -20.84
N GLY A 111 9.95 -2.51 -19.76
CA GLY A 111 9.97 -3.69 -18.91
C GLY A 111 8.71 -3.75 -18.06
N GLN A 112 7.80 -4.66 -18.42
CA GLN A 112 6.63 -4.97 -17.60
C GLN A 112 7.08 -5.51 -16.24
N LEU A 113 6.84 -4.74 -15.19
CA LEU A 113 6.98 -5.17 -13.80
C LEU A 113 6.08 -6.39 -13.56
N ALA A 114 6.69 -7.53 -13.23
CA ALA A 114 6.00 -8.80 -13.02
C ALA A 114 4.89 -8.65 -11.96
N THR A 115 3.65 -8.57 -12.41
CA THR A 115 2.45 -8.36 -11.59
C THR A 115 2.00 -9.64 -10.88
N LYS A 116 2.69 -10.77 -11.11
CA LYS A 116 2.43 -12.06 -10.49
C LYS A 116 3.68 -12.55 -9.76
N PRO A 117 3.53 -13.18 -8.58
CA PRO A 117 4.65 -13.77 -7.86
C PRO A 117 5.17 -14.96 -8.68
N THR A 118 6.49 -15.04 -8.86
CA THR A 118 7.13 -16.18 -9.53
C THR A 118 7.31 -17.33 -8.56
N LEU A 119 7.59 -18.53 -9.07
CA LEU A 119 7.89 -19.69 -8.21
C LEU A 119 9.14 -19.44 -7.34
N GLU A 120 10.10 -18.67 -7.85
CA GLU A 120 11.28 -18.27 -7.08
C GLU A 120 10.92 -17.35 -5.91
N ASP A 121 9.98 -16.43 -6.09
CA ASP A 121 9.47 -15.58 -5.01
C ASP A 121 8.85 -16.44 -3.89
N PHE A 122 8.08 -17.47 -4.27
CA PHE A 122 7.49 -18.40 -3.30
C PHE A 122 8.54 -19.23 -2.57
N LYS A 123 9.59 -19.70 -3.27
CA LYS A 123 10.72 -20.38 -2.64
C LYS A 123 11.49 -19.45 -1.69
N LEU A 124 11.63 -18.17 -2.02
CA LEU A 124 12.28 -17.21 -1.14
C LEU A 124 11.49 -16.98 0.15
N ILE A 125 10.16 -16.89 0.05
CA ILE A 125 9.26 -16.63 1.19
C ILE A 125 9.08 -17.88 2.05
N PHE A 126 8.80 -19.04 1.43
CA PHE A 126 8.38 -20.26 2.12
C PHE A 126 9.39 -21.42 2.07
N GLY A 127 10.46 -21.29 1.28
CA GLY A 127 11.51 -22.31 1.22
C GLY A 127 12.18 -22.48 2.58
N ARG A 128 12.06 -23.69 3.11
CA ARG A 128 13.00 -24.28 4.05
C ARG A 128 14.08 -25.01 3.26
#